data_AF-A0A7Y9DUC9-F1
#
_entry.id   AF-A0A7Y9DUC9-F1
#
_cell.length_a   1.000
_cell.length_b   1.000
_cell.length_c   1.000
_cell.angle_alpha   90.00
_cell.angle_beta   90.00
_cell.angle_gamma   90.00
#
_symmetry.space_group_name_H-M   'P 1'
#
loop_
_entity.id
_entity.type
_entity.pdbx_description
1 polymer ?
#
loop_
_entity_poly.entity_id
_entity_poly.type
_entity_poly.pdbx_seq_one_letter_code
_entity_poly.pdbx_strand_id
1 'polypeptide(L)'
;MMDRTPDTTVTHHGGRAAVRRAATRATHRTRFLVAALLTLVVAAGSLLVGNAVASAATYPQVCDQFGSKLVGGKYVAQNNRWGTSRNQCITPFDTGFSLDVAEGTNNGGPSSYPSLYRGCVYGYCTPGSTNVLPAPVKSLGTVRSNFATTGPDKSQPVNQYNTAYDIWFDPSATQSGRNTGAEMMIWLNRTSWVQPIGKPYYDVNIGGQVYTVWYGKIDLPVISYVKKVPTTSVSNLPIDSFVKDATARGVIKSTWYMTSVQAGFEPWTGGKGLKVTNFSVTRNGL
;
A
#
# COMPACT_ATOMS: atom_id res chain seq x y z
N MET A 1 -51.67 -29.28 -48.44
CA MET A 1 -52.73 -29.51 -47.44
C MET A 1 -53.31 -28.14 -47.08
N MET A 2 -54.61 -27.85 -47.21
CA MET A 2 -55.81 -28.56 -46.70
C MET A 2 -55.93 -28.41 -45.17
N ASP A 3 -57.09 -28.08 -44.58
CA ASP A 3 -58.38 -27.58 -45.13
C ASP A 3 -59.23 -27.03 -43.94
N ARG A 4 -60.38 -26.41 -44.24
CA ARG A 4 -61.57 -26.21 -43.37
C ARG A 4 -61.56 -25.25 -42.15
N THR A 5 -62.39 -24.22 -42.34
CA THR A 5 -63.32 -23.53 -41.42
C THR A 5 -64.35 -24.49 -40.73
N PRO A 6 -65.32 -24.01 -39.92
CA PRO A 6 -65.60 -22.67 -39.35
C PRO A 6 -65.46 -22.72 -37.79
N ASP A 7 -66.16 -22.05 -36.87
CA ASP A 7 -67.26 -21.04 -36.83
C ASP A 7 -67.12 -20.23 -35.48
N THR A 8 -68.04 -19.47 -34.86
CA THR A 8 -69.51 -19.29 -34.98
C THR A 8 -69.96 -17.87 -34.58
N THR A 9 -71.19 -17.51 -34.95
CA THR A 9 -72.07 -16.46 -34.40
C THR A 9 -72.60 -16.84 -32.98
N VAL A 10 -73.47 -16.13 -32.23
CA VAL A 10 -74.54 -15.11 -32.45
C VAL A 10 -74.87 -14.54 -31.03
N THR A 11 -75.37 -13.33 -30.69
CA THR A 11 -75.90 -12.10 -31.36
C THR A 11 -75.68 -10.89 -30.39
N HIS A 12 -76.47 -9.83 -30.11
CA HIS A 12 -77.76 -9.20 -30.54
C HIS A 12 -77.75 -7.69 -30.15
N HIS A 13 -78.28 -6.80 -31.02
CA HIS A 13 -78.75 -5.39 -30.79
C HIS A 13 -77.85 -4.35 -30.04
N GLY A 14 -77.76 -3.06 -30.40
CA GLY A 14 -78.51 -2.23 -31.38
C GLY A 14 -79.51 -1.29 -30.69
N GLY A 15 -79.60 0.01 -30.99
CA GLY A 15 -78.81 0.87 -31.88
C GLY A 15 -79.56 2.17 -32.28
N ARG A 16 -78.86 3.16 -32.87
CA ARG A 16 -79.39 4.50 -33.30
C ARG A 16 -79.83 5.40 -32.12
N ALA A 17 -80.02 6.73 -32.22
CA ALA A 17 -79.68 7.78 -33.20
C ALA A 17 -79.22 9.01 -32.37
N ALA A 18 -78.11 9.72 -32.63
CA ALA A 18 -77.75 10.59 -33.77
C ALA A 18 -78.49 11.95 -33.83
N VAL A 19 -77.78 12.99 -34.33
CA VAL A 19 -78.31 14.26 -34.90
C VAL A 19 -78.86 15.29 -33.85
N ARG A 20 -78.62 16.63 -33.91
CA ARG A 20 -77.96 17.53 -34.90
C ARG A 20 -77.30 18.78 -34.24
N ARG A 21 -76.44 19.44 -35.05
CA ARG A 21 -76.12 20.89 -35.25
C ARG A 21 -77.02 21.95 -34.55
N ALA A 22 -76.61 23.21 -34.32
CA ALA A 22 -75.61 24.07 -35.00
C ALA A 22 -74.96 25.10 -34.03
N ALA A 23 -73.72 25.59 -34.20
CA ALA A 23 -73.33 26.85 -34.90
C ALA A 23 -74.28 28.05 -34.63
N THR A 24 -73.88 29.22 -34.09
CA THR A 24 -72.76 30.15 -34.38
C THR A 24 -72.62 31.17 -33.19
N ARG A 25 -71.75 32.19 -33.09
CA ARG A 25 -70.73 32.87 -33.93
C ARG A 25 -69.68 33.58 -33.03
N ALA A 26 -68.65 34.17 -33.66
CA ALA A 26 -67.79 35.31 -33.24
C ALA A 26 -68.14 36.12 -31.96
N THR A 27 -67.20 36.69 -31.17
CA THR A 27 -65.74 36.98 -31.37
C THR A 27 -65.04 37.40 -30.05
N HIS A 28 -63.70 37.49 -30.04
CA HIS A 28 -62.86 38.42 -29.23
C HIS A 28 -63.14 38.54 -27.71
N ARG A 29 -62.24 38.23 -26.76
CA ARG A 29 -60.79 38.53 -26.65
C ARG A 29 -60.20 37.77 -25.43
N THR A 30 -58.87 37.86 -25.22
CA THR A 30 -58.14 37.62 -23.95
C THR A 30 -58.49 36.33 -23.16
N ARG A 31 -57.59 35.34 -23.12
CA ARG A 31 -56.57 35.25 -22.05
C ARG A 31 -57.14 35.61 -20.67
N PHE A 32 -57.54 34.61 -19.87
CA PHE A 32 -56.75 34.14 -18.73
C PHE A 32 -57.34 32.84 -18.12
N LEU A 33 -56.44 31.88 -17.95
CA LEU A 33 -56.50 30.65 -17.13
C LEU A 33 -57.76 30.43 -16.26
N VAL A 34 -58.61 29.47 -16.64
CA VAL A 34 -59.54 28.82 -15.71
C VAL A 34 -58.85 27.60 -15.09
N ALA A 35 -58.67 27.61 -13.77
CA ALA A 35 -58.16 26.47 -13.04
C ALA A 35 -59.30 25.51 -12.64
N ALA A 36 -59.11 24.22 -12.88
CA ALA A 36 -59.95 23.15 -12.34
C ALA A 36 -59.07 21.94 -12.01
N LEU A 37 -59.38 21.27 -10.90
CA LEU A 37 -58.47 20.36 -10.19
C LEU A 37 -58.05 19.14 -11.04
N LEU A 38 -56.73 18.92 -11.13
CA LEU A 38 -56.13 17.65 -11.54
C LEU A 38 -55.04 17.28 -10.53
N THR A 39 -55.47 17.02 -9.29
CA THR A 39 -54.60 16.77 -8.13
C THR A 39 -55.08 15.56 -7.34
N LEU A 40 -54.60 14.37 -7.73
CA LEU A 40 -54.07 13.31 -6.86
C LEU A 40 -53.50 12.19 -7.78
N VAL A 41 -52.54 11.41 -7.30
CA VAL A 41 -51.81 10.35 -8.04
C VAL A 41 -50.79 10.86 -9.09
N VAL A 42 -49.87 11.73 -8.67
CA VAL A 42 -48.46 11.70 -9.12
C VAL A 42 -47.55 11.69 -7.88
N ALA A 43 -47.68 10.64 -7.07
CA ALA A 43 -46.89 10.43 -5.86
C ALA A 43 -45.74 9.44 -6.13
N ALA A 44 -44.91 9.73 -7.13
CA ALA A 44 -43.77 8.89 -7.52
C ALA A 44 -42.62 9.73 -8.09
N GLY A 45 -41.39 9.46 -7.63
CA GLY A 45 -40.17 9.89 -8.33
C GLY A 45 -39.51 11.21 -7.91
N SER A 46 -39.90 11.84 -6.80
CA SER A 46 -39.24 13.07 -6.30
C SER A 46 -37.84 12.83 -5.71
N LEU A 47 -36.87 12.56 -6.59
CA LEU A 47 -35.44 12.88 -6.47
C LEU A 47 -34.79 12.73 -5.08
N LEU A 48 -34.66 11.49 -4.60
CA LEU A 48 -33.60 11.12 -3.64
C LEU A 48 -32.33 10.66 -4.37
N VAL A 49 -31.87 11.45 -5.36
CA VAL A 49 -30.49 11.35 -5.86
C VAL A 49 -29.58 12.09 -4.87
N GLY A 50 -29.44 11.50 -3.68
CA GLY A 50 -28.40 11.90 -2.75
C GLY A 50 -27.07 11.56 -3.40
N ASN A 51 -26.33 12.57 -3.86
CA ASN A 51 -24.97 12.40 -4.35
C ASN A 51 -24.09 11.93 -3.18
N ALA A 52 -24.01 10.62 -2.99
CA ALA A 52 -23.00 9.96 -2.19
C ALA A 52 -21.66 10.13 -2.89
N VAL A 53 -21.12 11.35 -2.82
CA VAL A 53 -19.71 11.61 -3.11
C VAL A 53 -18.96 10.77 -2.09
N ALA A 54 -18.45 9.62 -2.52
CA ALA A 54 -17.64 8.77 -1.67
C ALA A 54 -16.43 9.60 -1.26
N SER A 55 -16.38 10.02 0.00
CA SER A 55 -15.19 10.68 0.56
C SER A 55 -14.02 9.74 0.34
N ALA A 56 -13.15 10.09 -0.61
CA ALA A 56 -11.90 9.38 -0.82
C ALA A 56 -11.21 9.30 0.53
N ALA A 57 -10.85 8.09 0.98
CA ALA A 57 -10.37 7.88 2.33
C ALA A 57 -9.14 8.73 2.60
N THR A 58 -9.32 9.85 3.30
CA THR A 58 -8.24 10.74 3.72
C THR A 58 -7.54 10.11 4.90
N TYR A 59 -6.66 9.15 4.61
CA TYR A 59 -5.79 8.56 5.60
C TYR A 59 -5.00 9.68 6.31
N PRO A 60 -5.00 9.74 7.65
CA PRO A 60 -4.34 10.83 8.37
C PRO A 60 -2.82 10.70 8.26
N GLN A 61 -2.14 11.83 8.10
CA GLN A 61 -0.69 11.90 8.16
C GLN A 61 -0.16 11.51 9.54
N VAL A 62 0.98 10.83 9.55
CA VAL A 62 1.73 10.42 10.72
C VAL A 62 3.05 11.20 10.73
N CYS A 63 3.07 12.31 11.49
CA CYS A 63 4.21 13.23 11.57
C CYS A 63 5.08 13.04 12.83
N ASP A 64 4.57 12.35 13.85
CA ASP A 64 5.31 12.07 15.09
C ASP A 64 6.58 11.27 14.78
N GLN A 65 7.67 11.56 15.50
CA GLN A 65 9.01 11.02 15.19
C GLN A 65 9.01 9.47 15.10
N PHE A 66 8.30 8.81 16.00
CA PHE A 66 8.11 7.35 16.03
C PHE A 66 6.64 6.94 15.85
N GLY A 67 5.82 7.82 15.27
CA GLY A 67 4.43 7.54 14.96
C GLY A 67 4.31 6.39 13.95
N SER A 68 3.24 5.60 14.08
CA SER A 68 2.98 4.45 13.20
C SER A 68 1.48 4.16 13.04
N LYS A 69 1.13 3.36 12.03
CA LYS A 69 -0.26 2.97 11.71
C LYS A 69 -0.32 1.54 11.15
N LEU A 70 -1.35 0.79 11.52
CA LEU A 70 -1.65 -0.51 10.92
C LEU A 70 -2.08 -0.33 9.45
N VAL A 71 -1.53 -1.16 8.57
CA VAL A 71 -1.75 -1.19 7.12
C VAL A 71 -2.15 -2.61 6.68
N GLY A 72 -3.20 -2.71 5.86
CA GLY A 72 -3.71 -3.97 5.31
C GLY A 72 -4.09 -5.03 6.37
N GLY A 73 -4.32 -4.62 7.63
CA GLY A 73 -4.60 -5.50 8.77
C GLY A 73 -3.41 -6.32 9.31
N LYS A 74 -2.23 -6.28 8.67
CA LYS A 74 -1.14 -7.25 8.90
C LYS A 74 0.29 -6.68 8.89
N TYR A 75 0.47 -5.44 8.42
CA TYR A 75 1.74 -4.71 8.41
C TYR A 75 1.58 -3.40 9.20
N VAL A 76 2.68 -2.81 9.65
CA VAL A 76 2.67 -1.47 10.25
C VAL A 76 3.54 -0.54 9.42
N ALA A 77 2.99 0.61 9.03
CA ALA A 77 3.75 1.73 8.48
C ALA A 77 4.27 2.60 9.64
N GLN A 78 5.56 2.92 9.63
CA GLN A 78 6.22 3.72 10.67
C GLN A 78 6.94 4.91 10.06
N ASN A 79 6.81 6.09 10.68
CA ASN A 79 7.52 7.30 10.25
C ASN A 79 9.02 7.19 10.55
N ASN A 80 9.37 6.61 11.71
CA ASN A 80 10.71 6.18 12.12
C ASN A 80 11.81 7.21 11.79
N ARG A 81 11.61 8.44 12.26
CA ARG A 81 12.48 9.59 12.04
C ARG A 81 13.61 9.67 13.08
N TRP A 82 14.35 8.57 13.21
CA TRP A 82 15.37 8.40 14.25
C TRP A 82 16.58 9.32 14.10
N GLY A 83 16.95 9.69 12.87
CA GLY A 83 18.18 10.43 12.55
C GLY A 83 18.04 11.94 12.40
N THR A 84 16.85 12.53 12.60
CA THR A 84 16.67 13.99 12.50
C THR A 84 15.53 14.59 13.32
N SER A 85 15.73 15.82 13.79
CA SER A 85 14.69 16.66 14.39
C SER A 85 13.82 17.41 13.38
N ARG A 86 14.27 17.56 12.12
CA ARG A 86 13.53 18.19 11.01
C ARG A 86 12.20 17.48 10.72
N ASN A 87 11.21 18.13 10.11
CA ASN A 87 9.91 17.49 9.94
C ASN A 87 9.95 16.32 8.95
N GLN A 88 9.16 15.30 9.25
CA GLN A 88 8.85 14.21 8.33
C GLN A 88 7.45 13.70 8.62
N CYS A 89 6.67 13.47 7.58
CA CYS A 89 5.31 12.91 7.66
C CYS A 89 5.12 11.86 6.59
N ILE A 90 4.54 10.72 6.97
CA ILE A 90 4.03 9.73 6.02
C ILE A 90 2.49 9.74 5.98
N THR A 91 1.90 9.42 4.83
CA THR A 91 0.48 9.02 4.73
C THR A 91 0.41 7.52 4.45
N PRO A 92 0.08 6.69 5.45
CA PRO A 92 -0.21 5.27 5.27
C PRO A 92 -1.52 5.06 4.50
N PHE A 93 -1.64 3.97 3.74
CA PHE A 93 -2.86 3.51 3.08
C PHE A 93 -2.82 1.98 2.94
N ASP A 94 -3.92 1.34 2.53
CA ASP A 94 -4.14 -0.12 2.64
C ASP A 94 -3.01 -1.04 2.15
N THR A 95 -2.21 -0.62 1.16
CA THR A 95 -1.08 -1.40 0.60
C THR A 95 0.30 -0.77 0.84
N GLY A 96 0.40 0.37 1.53
CA GLY A 96 1.69 0.99 1.84
C GLY A 96 1.64 2.39 2.45
N PHE A 97 2.52 3.29 2.01
CA PHE A 97 2.56 4.69 2.46
C PHE A 97 3.27 5.59 1.43
N SER A 98 2.97 6.90 1.46
CA SER A 98 3.79 7.95 0.83
C SER A 98 4.53 8.78 1.88
N LEU A 99 5.70 9.29 1.51
CA LEU A 99 6.53 10.21 2.29
C LEU A 99 6.26 11.64 1.79
N ASP A 100 5.39 12.37 2.47
CA ASP A 100 4.81 13.63 1.93
C ASP A 100 5.60 14.87 2.36
N VAL A 101 6.22 14.79 3.54
CA VAL A 101 7.13 15.79 4.11
C VAL A 101 8.43 15.08 4.46
N ALA A 102 9.57 15.62 4.03
CA ALA A 102 10.89 15.13 4.36
C ALA A 102 11.91 16.27 4.30
N GLU A 103 12.03 17.00 5.41
CA GLU A 103 12.95 18.14 5.58
C GLU A 103 14.35 17.70 6.08
N GLY A 104 14.59 16.38 6.17
CA GLY A 104 15.86 15.82 6.61
C GLY A 104 17.02 16.19 5.68
N THR A 105 18.17 16.51 6.27
CA THR A 105 19.47 16.62 5.61
C THR A 105 20.54 16.17 6.60
N ASN A 106 21.14 15.02 6.35
CA ASN A 106 22.20 14.41 7.14
C ASN A 106 23.22 13.78 6.17
N ASN A 107 24.51 14.05 6.40
CA ASN A 107 25.60 13.55 5.56
C ASN A 107 26.39 12.41 6.23
N GLY A 108 26.24 12.21 7.55
CA GLY A 108 26.93 11.13 8.30
C GLY A 108 26.15 9.81 8.36
N GLY A 109 24.88 9.84 7.97
CA GLY A 109 23.93 8.73 7.98
C GLY A 109 22.57 9.24 7.47
N PRO A 110 21.56 8.38 7.33
CA PRO A 110 20.25 8.84 6.91
C PRO A 110 19.55 9.64 8.01
N SER A 111 18.51 10.38 7.64
CA SER A 111 17.67 11.15 8.55
C SER A 111 16.59 10.30 9.25
N SER A 112 16.30 9.10 8.71
CA SER A 112 15.15 8.28 9.08
C SER A 112 15.17 6.94 8.35
N TYR A 113 14.23 6.05 8.70
CA TYR A 113 13.87 4.89 7.87
C TYR A 113 12.36 4.66 7.82
N PRO A 114 11.58 5.56 7.17
CA PRO A 114 10.15 5.36 6.93
C PRO A 114 9.93 4.08 6.11
N SER A 115 9.10 3.19 6.64
CA SER A 115 9.03 1.79 6.20
C SER A 115 7.73 1.10 6.58
N LEU A 116 7.44 -0.02 5.91
CA LEU A 116 6.47 -1.03 6.35
C LEU A 116 7.23 -2.18 7.01
N TYR A 117 6.67 -2.80 8.07
CA TYR A 117 7.24 -4.02 8.64
C TYR A 117 6.23 -5.15 8.86
N ARG A 118 6.78 -6.37 8.98
CA ARG A 118 6.14 -7.62 9.40
C ARG A 118 7.02 -8.29 10.45
N GLY A 119 6.43 -8.79 11.52
CA GLY A 119 7.15 -9.32 12.69
C GLY A 119 7.12 -8.34 13.86
N CYS A 120 8.18 -8.31 14.68
CA CYS A 120 8.27 -7.49 15.89
C CYS A 120 9.42 -6.47 15.82
N VAL A 121 9.13 -5.23 16.23
CA VAL A 121 10.04 -4.08 16.19
C VAL A 121 9.91 -3.32 17.52
N TYR A 122 10.98 -3.23 18.30
CA TYR A 122 10.96 -2.68 19.68
C TYR A 122 9.83 -3.29 20.55
N GLY A 123 9.72 -4.63 20.56
CA GLY A 123 8.64 -5.36 21.24
C GLY A 123 7.26 -5.29 20.57
N TYR A 124 6.99 -4.32 19.70
CA TYR A 124 5.69 -4.18 19.02
C TYR A 124 5.58 -5.14 17.84
N CYS A 125 4.69 -6.13 17.95
CA CYS A 125 4.47 -7.16 16.94
C CYS A 125 3.25 -6.86 16.06
N THR A 126 3.38 -6.99 14.74
CA THR A 126 2.25 -6.86 13.81
C THR A 126 1.18 -7.94 14.03
N PRO A 127 -0.12 -7.66 13.83
CA PRO A 127 -1.20 -8.62 14.09
C PRO A 127 -1.00 -9.97 13.38
N GLY A 128 -1.15 -11.06 14.13
CA GLY A 128 -0.98 -12.41 13.61
C GLY A 128 0.42 -12.72 13.06
N SER A 129 1.48 -12.06 13.53
CA SER A 129 2.84 -12.38 13.08
C SER A 129 3.43 -13.64 13.70
N THR A 130 2.89 -14.15 14.80
CA THR A 130 3.45 -15.24 15.63
C THR A 130 3.82 -16.52 14.87
N ASN A 131 3.13 -16.85 13.78
CA ASN A 131 3.44 -18.01 12.92
C ASN A 131 4.54 -17.71 11.86
N VAL A 132 4.78 -16.43 11.58
CA VAL A 132 5.66 -15.91 10.53
C VAL A 132 6.98 -15.40 11.12
N LEU A 133 6.93 -14.45 12.06
CA LEU A 133 8.07 -13.84 12.75
C LEU A 133 7.67 -13.37 14.17
N PRO A 134 8.52 -13.57 15.20
CA PRO A 134 9.91 -14.01 15.11
C PRO A 134 10.07 -15.52 14.84
N ALA A 135 11.12 -15.91 14.12
CA ALA A 135 11.38 -17.29 13.72
C ALA A 135 12.86 -17.69 13.96
N PRO A 136 13.16 -18.90 14.48
CA PRO A 136 14.54 -19.33 14.71
C PRO A 136 15.29 -19.48 13.38
N VAL A 137 16.52 -18.95 13.28
CA VAL A 137 17.31 -19.01 12.04
C VAL A 137 17.59 -20.46 11.61
N LYS A 138 17.88 -21.36 12.55
CA LYS A 138 18.08 -22.80 12.29
C LYS A 138 16.85 -23.51 11.69
N SER A 139 15.64 -22.98 11.85
CA SER A 139 14.39 -23.55 11.33
C SER A 139 13.52 -22.50 10.61
N LEU A 140 14.19 -21.54 9.94
CA LEU A 140 13.52 -20.41 9.30
C LEU A 140 12.57 -20.86 8.18
N GLY A 141 12.97 -21.87 7.39
CA GLY A 141 12.20 -22.33 6.24
C GLY A 141 12.32 -21.37 5.04
N THR A 142 11.29 -21.34 4.21
CA THR A 142 11.22 -20.47 3.03
C THR A 142 10.63 -19.13 3.42
N VAL A 143 11.28 -18.02 3.08
CA VAL A 143 10.80 -16.65 3.38
C VAL A 143 10.85 -15.82 2.11
N ARG A 144 9.67 -15.34 1.67
CA ARG A 144 9.50 -14.62 0.40
C ARG A 144 8.87 -13.26 0.59
N SER A 145 9.29 -12.33 -0.26
CA SER A 145 8.73 -10.99 -0.25
C SER A 145 8.52 -10.40 -1.64
N ASN A 146 7.50 -9.55 -1.72
CA ASN A 146 7.25 -8.66 -2.84
C ASN A 146 7.33 -7.24 -2.30
N PHE A 147 7.94 -6.33 -3.05
CA PHE A 147 8.09 -4.92 -2.66
C PHE A 147 8.11 -4.07 -3.93
N ALA A 148 7.34 -2.98 -3.95
CA ALA A 148 7.30 -2.06 -5.08
C ALA A 148 7.19 -0.61 -4.60
N THR A 149 7.88 0.28 -5.31
CA THR A 149 8.03 1.69 -4.95
C THR A 149 7.89 2.62 -6.15
N THR A 150 7.54 3.88 -5.88
CA THR A 150 7.52 4.98 -6.85
C THR A 150 8.06 6.26 -6.21
N GLY A 151 8.37 7.27 -7.03
CA GLY A 151 8.95 8.55 -6.59
C GLY A 151 10.46 8.62 -6.79
N PRO A 152 11.14 9.65 -6.25
CA PRO A 152 10.59 10.78 -5.51
C PRO A 152 9.76 11.73 -6.38
N ASP A 153 9.21 12.78 -5.76
CA ASP A 153 8.65 13.93 -6.45
C ASP A 153 9.75 14.63 -7.28
N LYS A 154 9.55 14.66 -8.61
CA LYS A 154 10.53 15.20 -9.57
C LYS A 154 10.68 16.73 -9.52
N SER A 155 9.81 17.44 -8.80
CA SER A 155 9.98 18.88 -8.52
C SER A 155 11.05 19.17 -7.47
N GLN A 156 11.46 18.16 -6.69
CA GLN A 156 12.42 18.33 -5.61
C GLN A 156 13.86 18.33 -6.17
N PRO A 157 14.64 19.42 -6.00
CA PRO A 157 15.92 19.58 -6.70
C PRO A 157 17.03 18.68 -6.17
N VAL A 158 16.90 18.18 -4.94
CA VAL A 158 17.86 17.25 -4.31
C VAL A 158 17.08 16.15 -3.61
N ASN A 159 17.35 14.90 -4.00
CA ASN A 159 16.95 13.71 -3.26
C ASN A 159 18.19 12.82 -3.13
N GLN A 160 18.50 12.34 -1.93
CA GLN A 160 19.59 11.42 -1.65
C GLN A 160 19.07 10.33 -0.72
N TYR A 161 18.97 9.11 -1.24
CA TYR A 161 18.22 8.04 -0.58
C TYR A 161 18.62 6.66 -1.10
N ASN A 162 18.23 5.61 -0.37
CA ASN A 162 18.13 4.25 -0.89
C ASN A 162 16.68 3.74 -0.91
N THR A 163 16.47 2.63 -1.61
CA THR A 163 15.27 1.80 -1.50
C THR A 163 15.72 0.44 -1.00
N ALA A 164 15.38 0.09 0.23
CA ALA A 164 15.98 -1.02 0.94
C ALA A 164 14.96 -1.87 1.70
N TYR A 165 15.30 -3.14 1.86
CA TYR A 165 14.88 -3.92 3.01
C TYR A 165 15.85 -3.74 4.16
N ASP A 166 15.33 -3.85 5.37
CA ASP A 166 16.05 -3.96 6.63
C ASP A 166 15.44 -5.13 7.41
N ILE A 167 16.29 -6.01 7.93
CA ILE A 167 15.90 -7.33 8.44
C ILE A 167 16.74 -7.62 9.69
N TRP A 168 16.06 -7.81 10.82
CA TRP A 168 16.69 -7.85 12.13
C TRP A 168 16.81 -9.25 12.73
N PHE A 169 17.90 -9.44 13.48
CA PHE A 169 18.20 -10.68 14.18
C PHE A 169 18.60 -10.40 15.63
N ASP A 170 18.11 -11.25 16.55
CA ASP A 170 18.36 -11.12 17.99
C ASP A 170 18.53 -12.52 18.65
N PRO A 171 19.33 -12.66 19.71
CA PRO A 171 19.37 -13.89 20.51
C PRO A 171 18.03 -14.29 21.15
N SER A 172 17.13 -13.34 21.37
CA SER A 172 15.81 -13.53 21.97
C SER A 172 14.67 -13.44 20.95
N ALA A 173 13.67 -14.32 21.09
CA ALA A 173 12.43 -14.23 20.34
C ALA A 173 11.49 -13.11 20.83
N THR A 174 11.77 -12.52 21.99
CA THR A 174 10.88 -11.56 22.68
C THR A 174 11.61 -10.27 23.07
N GLN A 175 12.56 -9.85 22.24
CA GLN A 175 13.28 -8.58 22.40
C GLN A 175 12.32 -7.38 22.45
N SER A 176 12.29 -6.70 23.59
CA SER A 176 11.46 -5.50 23.83
C SER A 176 12.16 -4.20 23.44
N GLY A 177 13.49 -4.18 23.40
CA GLY A 177 14.28 -3.05 22.91
C GLY A 177 14.61 -3.13 21.42
N ARG A 178 15.63 -2.39 20.99
CA ARG A 178 16.27 -2.61 19.69
C ARG A 178 16.92 -4.01 19.68
N ASN A 179 16.88 -4.67 18.53
CA ASN A 179 17.61 -5.93 18.31
C ASN A 179 19.13 -5.78 18.55
N THR A 180 19.77 -6.88 18.94
CA THR A 180 21.15 -6.93 19.46
C THR A 180 22.05 -7.94 18.75
N GLY A 181 21.52 -8.76 17.84
CA GLY A 181 22.27 -9.77 17.11
C GLY A 181 22.97 -9.20 15.87
N ALA A 182 22.20 -8.91 14.83
CA ALA A 182 22.68 -8.36 13.56
C ALA A 182 21.57 -7.64 12.79
N GLU A 183 22.01 -6.81 11.84
CA GLU A 183 21.20 -6.14 10.83
C GLU A 183 21.57 -6.68 9.44
N MET A 184 20.56 -7.06 8.64
CA MET A 184 20.75 -7.50 7.26
C MET A 184 19.92 -6.64 6.32
N MET A 185 20.59 -5.87 5.47
CA MET A 185 19.92 -5.00 4.51
C MET A 185 19.94 -5.60 3.10
N ILE A 186 18.90 -5.35 2.30
CA ILE A 186 18.88 -5.66 0.86
C ILE A 186 18.53 -4.40 0.09
N TRP A 187 19.55 -3.74 -0.47
CA TRP A 187 19.40 -2.47 -1.17
C TRP A 187 19.05 -2.72 -2.63
N LEU A 188 17.86 -2.30 -3.05
CA LEU A 188 17.35 -2.44 -4.41
C LEU A 188 17.75 -1.28 -5.32
N ASN A 189 17.86 -0.07 -4.76
CA ASN A 189 18.26 1.16 -5.45
C ASN A 189 18.97 2.11 -4.47
N ARG A 190 19.83 3.00 -4.97
CA ARG A 190 20.49 4.07 -4.21
C ARG A 190 20.88 5.23 -5.12
N THR A 191 20.90 6.45 -4.59
CA THR A 191 21.53 7.59 -5.29
C THR A 191 23.07 7.49 -5.22
N SER A 192 23.77 8.26 -6.06
CA SER A 192 25.15 7.95 -6.48
C SER A 192 26.20 7.90 -5.36
N TRP A 193 26.10 8.73 -4.33
CA TRP A 193 27.06 8.76 -3.20
C TRP A 193 26.59 7.96 -1.97
N VAL A 194 25.29 7.66 -1.86
CA VAL A 194 24.72 6.93 -0.73
C VAL A 194 25.25 5.49 -0.74
N GLN A 195 25.94 5.07 0.32
CA GLN A 195 26.57 3.74 0.42
C GLN A 195 26.29 3.05 1.76
N PRO A 196 26.36 1.69 1.82
CA PRO A 196 26.15 0.97 3.07
C PRO A 196 27.24 1.22 4.12
N ILE A 197 26.95 0.74 5.33
CA ILE A 197 27.89 0.65 6.44
C ILE A 197 29.04 -0.30 6.07
N GLY A 198 30.28 0.11 6.40
CA GLY A 198 31.48 -0.70 6.18
C GLY A 198 32.05 -0.57 4.75
N LYS A 199 32.40 -1.71 4.16
CA LYS A 199 33.09 -1.79 2.86
C LYS A 199 32.57 -2.93 1.99
N PRO A 200 32.68 -2.84 0.64
CA PRO A 200 32.36 -3.97 -0.23
C PRO A 200 33.34 -5.12 0.03
N TYR A 201 32.86 -6.36 -0.05
CA TYR A 201 33.60 -7.55 0.36
C TYR A 201 33.63 -8.64 -0.72
N TYR A 202 32.50 -8.95 -1.37
CA TYR A 202 32.42 -9.90 -2.48
C TYR A 202 31.11 -9.70 -3.27
N ASP A 203 31.00 -10.34 -4.44
CA ASP A 203 29.74 -10.45 -5.18
C ASP A 203 29.09 -11.82 -4.98
N VAL A 204 27.76 -11.85 -4.95
CA VAL A 204 26.96 -13.08 -4.82
C VAL A 204 25.78 -13.06 -5.79
N ASN A 205 25.41 -14.23 -6.31
CA ASN A 205 24.17 -14.43 -7.07
C ASN A 205 23.11 -15.05 -6.15
N ILE A 206 22.02 -14.32 -5.90
CA ILE A 206 20.88 -14.77 -5.11
C ILE A 206 19.60 -14.53 -5.92
N GLY A 207 18.80 -15.57 -6.13
CA GLY A 207 17.58 -15.48 -6.95
C GLY A 207 17.81 -15.14 -8.42
N GLY A 208 18.97 -15.51 -8.99
CA GLY A 208 19.32 -15.19 -10.38
C GLY A 208 19.75 -13.73 -10.58
N GLN A 209 20.15 -13.04 -9.52
CA GLN A 209 20.47 -11.61 -9.50
C GLN A 209 21.76 -11.36 -8.72
N VAL A 210 22.63 -10.48 -9.23
CA VAL A 210 23.93 -10.18 -8.60
C VAL A 210 23.81 -9.04 -7.61
N TYR A 211 24.33 -9.28 -6.40
CA TYR A 211 24.47 -8.30 -5.33
C TYR A 211 25.95 -8.19 -4.93
N THR A 212 26.46 -6.98 -4.80
CA THR A 212 27.72 -6.72 -4.10
C THR A 212 27.42 -6.68 -2.62
N VAL A 213 28.02 -7.58 -1.85
CA VAL A 213 27.86 -7.65 -0.40
C VAL A 213 28.83 -6.71 0.27
N TRP A 214 28.29 -5.84 1.11
CA TRP A 214 29.02 -4.98 2.02
C TRP A 214 28.97 -5.55 3.43
N TYR A 215 30.04 -5.39 4.19
CA TYR A 215 30.08 -5.77 5.60
C TYR A 215 30.76 -4.69 6.42
N GLY A 216 30.18 -4.42 7.59
CA GLY A 216 30.69 -3.46 8.56
C GLY A 216 30.10 -3.69 9.94
N LYS A 217 30.40 -2.74 10.83
CA LYS A 217 29.90 -2.69 12.19
C LYS A 217 29.92 -1.24 12.66
N ILE A 218 28.86 -0.82 13.35
CA ILE A 218 28.89 0.37 14.21
C ILE A 218 28.99 -0.13 15.65
N ASP A 219 27.87 -0.54 16.23
CA ASP A 219 27.76 -1.20 17.54
C ASP A 219 27.40 -2.69 17.42
N LEU A 220 26.57 -3.03 16.43
CA LEU A 220 26.22 -4.38 15.98
C LEU A 220 26.70 -4.62 14.53
N PRO A 221 26.92 -5.89 14.11
CA PRO A 221 27.36 -6.21 12.76
C PRO A 221 26.24 -5.98 11.73
N VAL A 222 26.59 -5.33 10.62
CA VAL A 222 25.69 -4.99 9.51
C VAL A 222 26.20 -5.67 8.24
N ILE A 223 25.33 -6.39 7.53
CA ILE A 223 25.61 -6.99 6.23
C ILE A 223 24.58 -6.53 5.19
N SER A 224 25.03 -5.87 4.13
CA SER A 224 24.16 -5.18 3.17
C SER A 224 24.37 -5.72 1.76
N TYR A 225 23.32 -6.28 1.16
CA TYR A 225 23.30 -6.83 -0.19
C TYR A 225 22.89 -5.73 -1.19
N VAL A 226 23.85 -5.10 -1.85
CA VAL A 226 23.58 -4.01 -2.82
C VAL A 226 23.39 -4.58 -4.22
N LYS A 227 22.18 -4.48 -4.76
CA LYS A 227 21.85 -4.98 -6.10
C LYS A 227 22.65 -4.21 -7.17
N LYS A 228 23.37 -4.94 -8.04
CA LYS A 228 24.21 -4.29 -9.09
C LYS A 228 23.43 -3.56 -10.17
N VAL A 229 22.24 -4.07 -10.51
CA VAL A 229 21.30 -3.43 -11.44
C VAL A 229 20.15 -2.88 -10.61
N PRO A 230 20.02 -1.55 -10.43
CA PRO A 230 18.98 -0.99 -9.57
C PRO A 230 17.55 -1.33 -10.02
N THR A 231 16.63 -1.44 -9.06
CA THR A 231 15.19 -1.60 -9.33
C THR A 231 14.34 -0.89 -8.27
N THR A 232 13.15 -0.44 -8.66
CA THR A 232 12.12 0.05 -7.73
C THR A 232 11.12 -1.04 -7.32
N SER A 233 11.19 -2.24 -7.90
CA SER A 233 10.33 -3.38 -7.56
C SER A 233 11.01 -4.74 -7.62
N VAL A 234 10.53 -5.67 -6.78
CA VAL A 234 10.89 -7.09 -6.77
C VAL A 234 9.66 -7.94 -6.47
N SER A 235 9.66 -9.16 -7.03
CA SER A 235 8.65 -10.20 -6.77
C SER A 235 9.35 -11.49 -6.34
N ASN A 236 8.74 -12.24 -5.43
CA ASN A 236 9.22 -13.53 -4.89
C ASN A 236 10.69 -13.50 -4.41
N LEU A 237 11.14 -12.39 -3.82
CA LEU A 237 12.51 -12.21 -3.34
C LEU A 237 12.86 -13.28 -2.28
N PRO A 238 13.92 -14.09 -2.46
CA PRO A 238 14.23 -15.22 -1.57
C PRO A 238 15.01 -14.78 -0.33
N ILE A 239 14.34 -14.12 0.62
CA ILE A 239 14.93 -13.66 1.89
C ILE A 239 15.65 -14.80 2.62
N ASP A 240 15.08 -16.00 2.61
CA ASP A 240 15.71 -17.23 3.12
C ASP A 240 17.16 -17.46 2.63
N SER A 241 17.44 -17.10 1.38
CA SER A 241 18.72 -17.34 0.74
C SER A 241 19.77 -16.27 1.10
N PHE A 242 19.34 -15.04 1.40
CA PHE A 242 20.23 -14.02 1.98
C PHE A 242 20.60 -14.39 3.42
N VAL A 243 19.64 -14.83 4.24
CA VAL A 243 19.93 -15.31 5.60
C VAL A 243 20.89 -16.51 5.59
N LYS A 244 20.73 -17.43 4.62
CA LYS A 244 21.63 -18.58 4.45
C LYS A 244 23.07 -18.16 4.15
N ASP A 245 23.29 -17.23 3.22
CA ASP A 245 24.64 -16.73 2.91
C ASP A 245 25.24 -15.95 4.09
N ALA A 246 24.49 -15.02 4.70
CA ALA A 246 24.94 -14.28 5.89
C ALA A 246 25.27 -15.21 7.09
N THR A 247 24.55 -16.33 7.22
CA THR A 247 24.86 -17.39 8.20
C THR A 247 26.12 -18.18 7.82
N ALA A 248 26.33 -18.46 6.53
CA ALA A 248 27.56 -19.10 6.04
C ALA A 248 28.80 -18.20 6.18
N ARG A 249 28.64 -16.87 6.23
CA ARG A 249 29.70 -15.91 6.62
C ARG A 249 29.89 -15.78 8.14
N GLY A 250 29.05 -16.43 8.96
CA GLY A 250 29.08 -16.32 10.42
C GLY A 250 28.57 -14.99 10.99
N VAL A 251 27.99 -14.11 10.16
CA VAL A 251 27.45 -12.80 10.58
C VAL A 251 26.14 -12.96 11.33
N ILE A 252 25.24 -13.81 10.81
CA ILE A 252 24.00 -14.21 11.48
C ILE A 252 24.23 -15.58 12.12
N LYS A 253 23.90 -15.74 13.41
CA LYS A 253 24.06 -17.02 14.10
C LYS A 253 22.80 -17.87 13.96
N SER A 254 22.97 -19.17 13.70
CA SER A 254 21.84 -20.12 13.59
C SER A 254 21.03 -20.28 14.87
N THR A 255 21.60 -19.92 16.03
CA THR A 255 20.95 -19.90 17.35
C THR A 255 20.10 -18.65 17.62
N TRP A 256 20.08 -17.68 16.72
CA TRP A 256 19.28 -16.45 16.84
C TRP A 256 17.89 -16.60 16.22
N TYR A 257 17.06 -15.60 16.44
CA TYR A 257 15.76 -15.42 15.80
C TYR A 257 15.85 -14.29 14.78
N MET A 258 15.21 -14.48 13.63
CA MET A 258 14.84 -13.41 12.72
C MET A 258 13.58 -12.75 13.30
N THR A 259 13.62 -11.46 13.62
CA THR A 259 12.56 -10.80 14.41
C THR A 259 11.60 -9.95 13.58
N SER A 260 12.09 -9.28 12.55
CA SER A 260 11.28 -8.51 11.60
C SER A 260 11.84 -8.54 10.17
N VAL A 261 10.95 -8.37 9.19
CA VAL A 261 11.30 -7.90 7.85
C VAL A 261 10.64 -6.54 7.67
N GLN A 262 11.45 -5.54 7.33
CA GLN A 262 11.03 -4.17 7.08
C GLN A 262 11.43 -3.79 5.64
N ALA A 263 10.66 -2.92 4.98
CA ALA A 263 11.01 -2.38 3.67
C ALA A 263 10.54 -0.93 3.52
N GLY A 264 11.39 -0.08 2.96
CA GLY A 264 11.14 1.35 2.85
C GLY A 264 12.29 2.11 2.19
N PHE A 265 12.58 3.29 2.74
CA PHE A 265 13.60 4.20 2.23
C PHE A 265 14.42 4.76 3.38
N GLU A 266 15.73 4.81 3.23
CA GLU A 266 16.59 5.66 4.07
C GLU A 266 16.93 6.95 3.29
N PRO A 267 16.35 8.12 3.62
CA PRO A 267 16.73 9.39 3.02
C PRO A 267 17.83 10.10 3.81
N TRP A 268 18.96 10.37 3.16
CA TRP A 268 19.99 11.30 3.64
C TRP A 268 19.57 12.75 3.41
N THR A 269 18.90 13.06 2.28
CA THR A 269 18.44 14.41 1.94
C THR A 269 17.13 14.34 1.14
N GLY A 270 16.13 15.12 1.52
CA GLY A 270 14.84 15.15 0.82
C GLY A 270 14.10 13.81 0.89
N GLY A 271 13.54 13.35 -0.23
CA GLY A 271 12.76 12.10 -0.31
C GLY A 271 11.24 12.29 -0.38
N LYS A 272 10.75 13.53 -0.42
CA LYS A 272 9.33 13.81 -0.63
C LYS A 272 8.83 13.13 -1.92
N GLY A 273 7.64 12.53 -1.86
CA GLY A 273 7.02 11.78 -2.95
C GLY A 273 7.54 10.36 -3.14
N LEU A 274 8.52 9.90 -2.34
CA LEU A 274 8.82 8.47 -2.23
C LEU A 274 7.60 7.74 -1.67
N LYS A 275 7.24 6.61 -2.29
CA LYS A 275 6.02 5.88 -1.95
C LYS A 275 6.24 4.38 -2.06
N VAL A 276 5.90 3.64 -1.02
CA VAL A 276 5.75 2.18 -1.09
C VAL A 276 4.34 1.89 -1.56
N THR A 277 4.20 1.23 -2.71
CA THR A 277 2.90 0.94 -3.34
C THR A 277 2.41 -0.48 -3.06
N ASN A 278 3.33 -1.42 -2.82
CA ASN A 278 3.05 -2.79 -2.43
C ASN A 278 4.18 -3.31 -1.53
N PHE A 279 3.81 -4.05 -0.49
CA PHE A 279 4.72 -4.85 0.32
C PHE A 279 4.00 -6.11 0.79
N SER A 280 4.68 -7.25 0.71
CA SER A 280 4.22 -8.47 1.35
C SER A 280 5.40 -9.31 1.79
N VAL A 281 5.27 -9.99 2.93
CA VAL A 281 6.21 -10.99 3.43
C VAL A 281 5.42 -12.24 3.77
N THR A 282 5.91 -13.42 3.37
CA THR A 282 5.39 -14.72 3.75
C THR A 282 6.50 -15.66 4.24
N ARG A 283 6.19 -16.55 5.18
CA ARG A 283 7.05 -17.65 5.65
C ARG A 283 6.32 -18.97 5.45
N ASN A 284 6.91 -19.88 4.68
CA ASN A 284 6.33 -21.18 4.30
C ASN A 284 4.91 -21.06 3.69
N GLY A 285 4.58 -19.91 3.08
CA GLY A 285 3.26 -19.61 2.52
C GLY A 285 2.29 -18.83 3.42
N LEU A 286 2.66 -18.58 4.68
CA LEU A 286 1.88 -17.82 5.69
C LEU A 286 2.31 -16.35 5.77
#